data_AF-A0A7V4TFG9-F1
#
_entry.id   AF-A0A7V4TFG9-F1
#
_cell.length_a   1.000
_cell.length_b   1.000
_cell.length_c   1.000
_cell.angle_alpha   90.00
_cell.angle_beta   90.00
_cell.angle_gamma   90.00
#
_symmetry.space_group_name_H-M   'P 1'
#
loop_
_entity.id
_entity.type
_entity.pdbx_description
1 polymer ?
#
loop_
_entity_poly.entity_id
_entity_poly.type
_entity_poly.pdbx_seq_one_letter_code
_entity_poly.pdbx_strand_id
1 'polypeptide(L)'
;MEEDRKHRDIGALLRGGFTQVDHWYTEDEAFFHREVGEDIPLAPRDLWESEEWREFPEDLSFPAFDRVCFVDGKARIHVRILYRTAVLLLAEVAASWVQWERGRGLSFGFSPSSPPSFARVLGAGEELALRAVVEHPEIDLGMGMVFRLEETRRGARIFADTEVARQAVLNAMQRLEREEVRRLLDRRVPVVKDGTIHLIDPPTFIPGVGPCGLVKGVEELRLPQEWLESLLRLPRGRRTPAVVGFLRQDRTDVLRVFSYIR
;
A
#
# COMPACT_ATOMS: atom_id res chain seq x y z
N MET A 1 21.67 9.82 -30.95
CA MET A 1 22.32 9.08 -29.85
C MET A 1 22.73 10.11 -28.85
N GLU A 2 21.87 10.39 -27.88
CA GLU A 2 22.18 11.25 -26.75
C GLU A 2 22.97 10.36 -25.79
N GLU A 3 24.22 10.70 -25.50
CA GLU A 3 25.06 9.93 -24.56
C GLU A 3 24.33 9.79 -23.23
N ASP A 4 24.19 8.55 -22.74
CA ASP A 4 23.77 8.27 -21.38
C ASP A 4 24.70 9.02 -20.42
N ARG A 5 24.28 10.20 -19.98
CA ARG A 5 24.99 10.94 -18.92
C ARG A 5 24.87 10.11 -17.66
N LYS A 6 25.94 9.38 -17.32
CA LYS A 6 26.06 8.71 -16.04
C LYS A 6 26.11 9.77 -14.94
N HIS A 7 25.19 9.67 -14.00
CA HIS A 7 25.16 10.52 -12.82
C HIS A 7 25.55 9.69 -11.60
N ARG A 8 26.47 10.24 -10.80
CA ARG A 8 26.95 9.59 -9.57
C ARG A 8 25.82 9.37 -8.56
N ASP A 9 24.94 10.35 -8.42
CA ASP A 9 23.78 10.33 -7.52
C ASP A 9 22.63 11.18 -8.07
N ILE A 10 21.45 11.06 -7.47
CA ILE A 10 20.24 11.79 -7.88
C ILE A 10 20.39 13.29 -7.67
N GLY A 11 21.12 13.71 -6.64
CA GLY A 11 21.40 15.12 -6.42
C GLY A 11 22.15 15.75 -7.60
N ALA A 12 23.12 15.03 -8.18
CA ALA A 12 23.86 15.44 -9.37
C ALA A 12 22.96 15.48 -10.62
N LEU A 13 22.02 14.55 -10.76
CA LEU A 13 21.02 14.56 -11.84
C LEU A 13 20.12 15.80 -11.76
N LEU A 14 19.57 16.08 -10.57
CA LEU A 14 18.66 17.21 -10.34
C LEU A 14 19.37 18.56 -10.51
N ARG A 15 20.63 18.68 -10.08
CA ARG A 15 21.45 19.89 -10.32
C ARG A 15 21.79 20.11 -11.80
N GLY A 16 21.82 19.05 -12.60
CA GLY A 16 22.16 19.09 -14.02
C GLY A 16 21.01 19.46 -14.97
N GLY A 17 19.81 19.76 -14.45
CA GLY A 17 18.63 20.12 -15.24
C GLY A 17 17.82 21.26 -14.64
N PHE A 18 16.77 21.70 -15.35
CA PHE A 18 15.79 22.64 -14.82
C PHE A 18 14.97 21.95 -13.73
N THR A 19 15.20 22.38 -12.49
CA THR A 19 14.53 21.87 -11.30
C THR A 19 13.77 23.00 -10.61
N GLN A 20 12.49 22.77 -10.35
CA GLN A 20 11.66 23.64 -9.51
C GLN A 20 11.23 22.86 -8.27
N VAL A 21 11.31 23.51 -7.11
CA VAL A 21 10.93 22.94 -5.82
C VAL A 21 9.69 23.67 -5.32
N ASP A 22 8.60 22.93 -5.17
CA ASP A 22 7.37 23.43 -4.58
C ASP A 22 7.20 22.80 -3.20
N HIS A 23 7.13 23.64 -2.16
CA HIS A 23 6.75 23.17 -0.83
C HIS A 23 5.27 22.84 -0.85
N TRP A 24 4.97 21.54 -0.76
CA TRP A 24 3.63 21.00 -0.86
C TRP A 24 3.35 20.20 0.41
N TYR A 25 2.58 20.81 1.33
CA TYR A 25 2.20 20.16 2.58
C TYR A 25 0.84 19.48 2.40
N THR A 26 0.82 18.15 2.44
CA THR A 26 -0.42 17.37 2.56
C THR A 26 -0.22 16.31 3.64
N GLU A 27 -0.89 16.47 4.77
CA GLU A 27 -1.16 15.38 5.70
C GLU A 27 -2.46 14.72 5.25
N ASP A 28 -2.38 13.67 4.44
CA ASP A 28 -3.61 13.07 3.93
C ASP A 28 -4.35 12.33 5.05
N GLU A 29 -5.59 12.76 5.32
CA GLU A 29 -6.47 12.24 6.36
C GLU A 29 -7.20 10.94 5.96
N ALA A 30 -7.18 10.53 4.69
CA ALA A 30 -7.69 9.23 4.26
C ALA A 30 -7.10 8.88 2.89
N PHE A 31 -6.15 7.95 2.86
CA PHE A 31 -5.64 7.43 1.60
C PHE A 31 -6.57 6.34 1.08
N PHE A 32 -7.04 6.48 -0.15
CA PHE A 32 -7.66 5.39 -0.88
C PHE A 32 -6.54 4.47 -1.41
N HIS A 33 -6.42 3.29 -0.81
CA HIS A 33 -5.53 2.24 -1.33
C HIS A 33 -6.06 1.79 -2.70
N ARG A 34 -5.52 2.36 -3.78
CA ARG A 34 -5.77 1.82 -5.12
C ARG A 34 -4.91 0.58 -5.33
N GLU A 35 -5.59 -0.53 -5.65
CA GLU A 35 -4.97 -1.81 -5.97
C GLU A 35 -4.25 -1.72 -7.30
N VAL A 36 -3.01 -1.25 -7.29
CA VAL A 36 -2.17 -1.31 -8.48
C VAL A 36 -0.80 -1.78 -8.02
N GLY A 37 -0.52 -3.06 -8.26
CA GLY A 37 0.83 -3.59 -8.14
C GLY A 37 1.78 -2.81 -9.04
N GLU A 38 3.07 -2.81 -8.68
CA GLU A 38 4.15 -2.04 -9.31
C GLU A 38 4.26 -2.17 -10.84
N ASP A 39 3.65 -3.20 -11.44
CA ASP A 39 3.77 -3.57 -12.86
C ASP A 39 2.46 -3.62 -13.66
N ILE A 40 1.30 -3.22 -13.11
CA ILE A 40 0.03 -3.55 -13.75
C ILE A 40 -0.70 -2.33 -14.31
N PRO A 41 -0.75 -2.16 -15.66
CA PRO A 41 -1.48 -1.07 -16.31
C PRO A 41 -3.00 -1.25 -16.33
N LEU A 42 -3.52 -2.29 -15.67
CA LEU A 42 -4.94 -2.67 -15.69
C LEU A 42 -5.73 -1.86 -14.66
N ALA A 43 -6.97 -1.49 -15.00
CA ALA A 43 -7.87 -0.96 -13.99
C ALA A 43 -8.17 -2.08 -12.96
N PRO A 44 -8.54 -1.76 -11.70
CA PRO A 44 -8.89 -2.78 -10.69
C PRO A 44 -9.96 -3.79 -11.14
N ARG A 45 -10.76 -3.44 -12.16
CA ARG A 45 -11.72 -4.32 -12.86
C ARG A 45 -11.08 -5.37 -13.75
N ASP A 46 -9.97 -5.07 -14.41
CA ASP A 46 -9.39 -5.95 -15.42
C ASP A 46 -8.39 -6.96 -14.82
N LEU A 47 -8.22 -6.96 -13.49
CA LEU A 47 -7.36 -7.89 -12.75
C LEU A 47 -8.03 -9.24 -12.43
N TRP A 48 -9.36 -9.33 -12.53
CA TRP A 48 -10.13 -10.51 -12.12
C TRP A 48 -10.48 -11.39 -13.33
N GLU A 49 -10.16 -12.68 -13.26
CA GLU A 49 -10.50 -13.64 -14.33
C GLU A 49 -11.90 -14.24 -14.18
N SER A 50 -12.30 -14.50 -12.94
CA SER A 50 -13.60 -15.04 -12.59
C SER A 50 -14.00 -14.65 -11.17
N GLU A 51 -15.30 -14.50 -10.96
CA GLU A 51 -15.91 -14.19 -9.68
C GLU A 51 -16.97 -15.27 -9.38
N GLU A 52 -16.85 -15.92 -8.22
CA GLU A 52 -17.82 -16.88 -7.70
C GLU A 52 -18.40 -16.40 -6.37
N TRP A 53 -19.71 -16.56 -6.23
CA TRP A 53 -20.44 -16.24 -5.02
C TRP A 53 -20.57 -17.48 -4.15
N ARG A 54 -20.00 -17.44 -2.94
CA ARG A 54 -20.08 -18.57 -2.00
C ARG A 54 -20.75 -18.15 -0.71
N GLU A 55 -21.90 -18.75 -0.45
CA GLU A 55 -22.51 -18.74 0.87
C GLU A 55 -21.63 -19.54 1.81
N PHE A 56 -21.12 -18.87 2.83
CA PHE A 56 -20.50 -19.52 3.98
C PHE A 56 -21.55 -19.59 5.07
N PRO A 57 -21.71 -20.73 5.75
CA PRO A 57 -22.73 -20.89 6.79
C PRO A 57 -22.64 -19.74 7.80
N GLU A 58 -23.78 -19.11 8.08
CA GLU A 58 -23.89 -17.98 9.01
C GLU A 58 -23.47 -18.36 10.45
N ASP A 59 -23.54 -19.65 10.77
CA ASP A 59 -23.43 -20.23 12.12
C ASP A 59 -22.05 -20.82 12.46
N LEU A 60 -20.98 -20.28 11.89
CA LEU A 60 -19.66 -20.52 12.48
C LEU A 60 -19.49 -19.58 13.69
N SER A 61 -19.96 -20.06 14.85
CA SER A 61 -19.67 -19.45 16.15
C SER A 61 -18.17 -19.57 16.44
N PHE A 62 -17.38 -18.69 15.84
CA PHE A 62 -15.98 -18.57 16.18
C PHE A 62 -15.87 -17.93 17.57
N PRO A 63 -15.01 -18.47 18.45
CA PRO A 63 -14.71 -17.80 19.71
C PRO A 63 -14.20 -16.39 19.40
N ALA A 64 -14.81 -15.40 20.04
CA ALA A 64 -14.41 -14.01 19.88
C ALA A 64 -12.93 -13.86 20.24
N PHE A 65 -12.18 -13.15 19.39
CA PHE A 65 -10.75 -12.92 19.62
C PHE A 65 -10.53 -12.27 21.00
N ASP A 66 -9.61 -12.84 21.78
CA ASP A 66 -9.15 -12.20 23.02
C ASP A 66 -8.01 -11.21 22.76
N ARG A 67 -7.41 -11.28 21.57
CA ARG A 67 -6.30 -10.44 21.15
C ARG A 67 -6.24 -10.34 19.62
N VAL A 68 -5.98 -9.15 19.11
CA VAL A 68 -5.73 -8.89 17.68
C VAL A 68 -4.74 -7.73 17.52
N CYS A 69 -3.87 -7.81 16.52
CA CYS A 69 -3.02 -6.71 16.09
C CYS A 69 -3.58 -6.06 14.83
N PHE A 70 -3.65 -4.74 14.84
CA PHE A 70 -3.99 -3.91 13.69
C PHE A 70 -2.70 -3.31 13.13
N VAL A 71 -2.38 -3.57 11.86
CA VAL A 71 -1.22 -3.00 11.16
C VAL A 71 -1.70 -1.85 10.28
N ASP A 72 -1.01 -0.72 10.35
CA ASP A 72 -1.31 0.47 9.55
C ASP A 72 -0.02 1.24 9.20
N GLY A 73 -0.09 2.01 8.12
CA GLY A 73 0.99 2.83 7.59
C GLY A 73 0.58 4.29 7.46
N LYS A 74 1.53 5.19 7.65
CA LYS A 74 1.34 6.63 7.41
C LYS A 74 2.47 7.18 6.55
N ALA A 75 2.09 7.92 5.53
CA ALA A 75 2.99 8.68 4.68
C ALA A 75 2.82 10.18 4.93
N ARG A 76 3.92 10.93 4.93
CA ARG A 76 3.94 12.39 4.88
C ARG A 76 4.79 12.82 3.69
N ILE A 77 4.19 13.54 2.76
CA ILE A 77 4.89 14.16 1.63
C ILE A 77 5.26 15.59 2.04
N HIS A 78 6.54 15.92 1.93
CA HIS A 78 7.10 17.20 2.36
C HIS A 78 7.28 18.17 1.20
N VAL A 79 7.74 17.66 0.05
CA VAL A 79 8.17 18.48 -1.08
C VAL A 79 7.81 17.81 -2.40
N ARG A 80 7.36 18.62 -3.35
CA ARG A 80 7.25 18.24 -4.76
C ARG A 80 8.40 18.86 -5.53
N ILE A 81 9.10 18.04 -6.31
CA ILE A 81 10.20 18.46 -7.17
C ILE A 81 9.77 18.23 -8.62
N LEU A 82 9.78 19.29 -9.41
CA LEU A 82 9.57 19.23 -10.86
C LEU A 82 10.94 19.19 -11.52
N TYR A 83 11.26 18.09 -12.20
CA TYR A 83 12.51 17.93 -12.93
C TYR A 83 12.21 17.69 -14.41
N ARG A 84 12.48 18.68 -15.27
CA ARG A 84 12.07 18.66 -16.68
C ARG A 84 10.57 18.36 -16.83
N THR A 85 10.22 17.15 -17.28
CA THR A 85 8.84 16.67 -17.44
C THR A 85 8.41 15.71 -16.33
N ALA A 86 9.29 15.37 -15.39
CA ALA A 86 9.02 14.42 -14.32
C ALA A 86 8.63 15.11 -13.02
N VAL A 87 7.77 14.45 -12.25
CA VAL A 87 7.45 14.83 -10.87
C VAL A 87 8.11 13.84 -9.92
N LEU A 88 8.79 14.36 -8.91
CA LEU A 88 9.31 13.60 -7.79
C LEU A 88 8.69 14.10 -6.49
N LEU A 89 8.46 13.18 -5.54
CA LEU A 89 7.91 13.48 -4.24
C LEU A 89 8.88 13.05 -3.15
N LEU A 90 9.25 14.00 -2.30
CA LEU A 90 10.07 13.73 -1.13
C LEU A 90 9.16 13.49 0.06
N ALA A 91 9.23 12.28 0.62
CA ALA A 91 8.30 11.80 1.61
C ALA A 91 8.99 10.97 2.71
N GLU A 92 8.32 10.88 3.86
CA GLU A 92 8.64 9.94 4.92
C GLU A 92 7.45 9.00 5.10
N VAL A 93 7.75 7.71 5.25
CA VAL A 93 6.74 6.66 5.47
C VAL A 93 7.08 5.90 6.73
N ALA A 94 6.06 5.56 7.51
CA ALA A 94 6.20 4.73 8.70
C ALA A 94 5.09 3.68 8.74
N ALA A 95 5.40 2.50 9.24
CA ALA A 95 4.41 1.45 9.48
C ALA A 95 4.66 0.76 10.82
N SER A 96 3.58 0.41 11.51
CA SER A 96 3.64 -0.34 12.75
C SER A 96 2.29 -0.97 13.04
N TRP A 97 2.12 -1.44 14.27
CA TRP A 97 0.89 -2.08 14.71
C TRP A 97 0.47 -1.64 16.09
N VAL A 98 -0.83 -1.79 16.36
CA VAL A 98 -1.42 -1.70 17.69
C VAL A 98 -2.05 -3.03 18.05
N GLN A 99 -1.86 -3.47 19.28
CA GLN A 99 -2.50 -4.67 19.80
C GLN A 99 -3.68 -4.27 20.68
N TRP A 100 -4.84 -4.78 20.33
CA TRP A 100 -6.00 -4.81 21.21
C TRP A 100 -6.06 -6.15 21.95
N GLU A 101 -6.30 -6.10 23.25
CA GLU A 101 -6.49 -7.28 24.10
C GLU A 101 -7.70 -7.09 25.02
N ARG A 102 -8.56 -8.11 25.08
CA ARG A 102 -9.77 -8.09 25.90
C ARG A 102 -9.39 -7.85 27.36
N GLY A 103 -10.02 -6.84 27.98
CA GLY A 103 -9.76 -6.48 29.37
C GLY A 103 -8.47 -5.69 29.62
N ARG A 104 -7.59 -5.52 28.63
CA ARG A 104 -6.37 -4.68 28.74
C ARG A 104 -6.37 -3.46 27.82
N GLY A 105 -7.21 -3.45 26.77
CA GLY A 105 -7.32 -2.32 25.85
C GLY A 105 -6.22 -2.32 24.79
N LEU A 106 -5.75 -1.13 24.42
CA LEU A 106 -4.79 -0.92 23.33
C LEU A 106 -3.37 -0.77 23.84
N SER A 107 -2.42 -1.37 23.12
CA SER A 107 -0.98 -1.19 23.31
C SER A 107 -0.30 -1.00 21.96
N PHE A 108 0.81 -0.26 21.93
CA PHE A 108 1.54 0.03 20.70
C PHE A 108 2.67 -0.97 20.49
N GLY A 109 2.87 -1.39 19.23
CA GLY A 109 4.02 -2.18 18.81
C GLY A 109 5.32 -1.41 18.69
N PHE A 110 5.30 -0.11 19.02
CA PHE A 110 6.42 0.81 18.94
C PHE A 110 6.50 1.72 20.17
N SER A 111 7.67 2.30 20.38
CA SER A 111 7.96 3.27 21.44
C SER A 111 9.13 4.16 21.02
N PRO A 112 9.46 5.26 21.73
CA PRO A 112 10.64 6.07 21.40
C PRO A 112 11.97 5.29 21.39
N SER A 113 12.09 4.23 22.20
CA SER A 113 13.28 3.35 22.23
C SER A 113 13.22 2.21 21.22
N SER A 114 12.07 1.96 20.62
CA SER A 114 11.83 0.97 19.56
C SER A 114 10.89 1.57 18.54
N PRO A 115 11.38 2.46 17.66
CA PRO A 115 10.54 3.23 16.74
C PRO A 115 9.82 2.31 15.74
N PRO A 116 8.74 2.79 15.10
CA PRO A 116 8.09 2.06 14.03
C PRO A 116 9.05 1.85 12.85
N SER A 117 8.75 0.87 12.00
CA SER A 117 9.47 0.73 10.73
C SER A 117 9.30 2.02 9.93
N PHE A 118 10.40 2.55 9.39
CA PHE A 118 10.47 3.90 8.86
C PHE A 118 11.38 3.95 7.63
N ALA A 119 10.98 4.72 6.61
CA ALA A 119 11.79 5.00 5.45
C ALA A 119 11.61 6.42 4.94
N ARG A 120 12.67 6.96 4.36
CA ARG A 120 12.67 8.23 3.64
C ARG A 120 12.73 7.95 2.15
N VAL A 121 11.75 8.45 1.42
CA VAL A 121 11.45 8.06 0.05
C VAL A 121 11.48 9.27 -0.86
N LEU A 122 12.14 9.13 -1.99
CA LEU A 122 11.99 9.99 -3.15
C LEU A 122 11.16 9.22 -4.19
N GLY A 123 9.84 9.41 -4.18
CA GLY A 123 8.95 8.73 -5.11
C GLY A 123 9.02 9.34 -6.50
N ALA A 124 9.14 8.52 -7.53
CA ALA A 124 9.18 8.94 -8.93
C ALA A 124 8.50 7.90 -9.84
N GLY A 125 8.23 8.29 -11.10
CA GLY A 125 7.93 7.33 -12.16
C GLY A 125 9.21 6.73 -12.75
N GLU A 126 9.09 5.51 -13.31
CA GLU A 126 10.22 4.76 -13.91
C GLU A 126 10.94 5.52 -15.05
N GLU A 127 10.29 6.53 -15.65
CA GLU A 127 10.91 7.37 -16.68
C GLU A 127 12.18 8.10 -16.21
N LEU A 128 12.40 8.26 -14.89
CA LEU A 128 13.60 8.88 -14.35
C LEU A 128 14.84 7.98 -14.53
N ALA A 129 14.78 6.69 -14.14
CA ALA A 129 15.84 5.72 -14.37
C ALA A 129 16.09 5.41 -15.84
N LEU A 130 15.05 5.46 -16.69
CA LEU A 130 15.21 5.25 -18.14
C LEU A 130 15.97 6.38 -18.85
N ARG A 131 16.09 7.55 -18.23
CA ARG A 131 16.72 8.75 -18.82
C ARG A 131 18.09 9.07 -18.23
N ALA A 132 18.50 8.38 -17.17
CA ALA A 132 19.80 8.56 -16.54
C ALA A 132 20.23 7.30 -15.78
N VAL A 133 21.43 6.80 -16.07
CA VAL A 133 22.06 5.79 -15.22
C VAL A 133 22.52 6.48 -13.93
N VAL A 134 21.81 6.22 -12.83
CA VAL A 134 22.16 6.71 -11.50
C VAL A 134 22.85 5.58 -10.73
N GLU A 135 24.11 5.77 -10.38
CA GLU A 135 24.90 4.75 -9.65
C GLU A 135 24.44 4.61 -8.19
N HIS A 136 24.06 5.72 -7.55
CA HIS A 136 23.52 5.75 -6.19
C HIS A 136 22.11 6.35 -6.18
N PRO A 137 21.05 5.53 -6.01
CA PRO A 137 19.66 5.99 -6.05
C PRO A 137 19.25 6.68 -4.75
N GLU A 138 20.13 7.51 -4.19
CA GLU A 138 19.93 8.21 -2.92
C GLU A 138 20.22 9.70 -3.10
N ILE A 139 19.52 10.53 -2.34
CA ILE A 139 19.80 11.94 -2.20
C ILE A 139 20.03 12.26 -0.72
N ASP A 140 21.20 12.81 -0.40
CA ASP A 140 21.55 13.28 0.94
C ASP A 140 21.31 14.80 1.03
N LEU A 141 20.37 15.20 1.87
CA LEU A 141 20.07 16.60 2.16
C LEU A 141 20.86 17.15 3.36
N GLY A 142 21.77 16.37 3.93
CA GLY A 142 22.55 16.68 5.13
C GLY A 142 21.85 16.26 6.42
N MET A 143 22.56 16.33 7.55
CA MET A 143 22.04 15.98 8.89
C MET A 143 21.45 14.56 9.00
N GLY A 144 21.92 13.62 8.16
CA GLY A 144 21.40 12.26 8.10
C GLY A 144 20.04 12.13 7.40
N MET A 145 19.60 13.14 6.66
CA MET A 145 18.40 13.10 5.82
C MET A 145 18.70 12.53 4.44
N VAL A 146 18.89 11.22 4.40
CA VAL A 146 19.08 10.46 3.16
C VAL A 146 17.73 9.92 2.69
N PHE A 147 17.34 10.23 1.46
CA PHE A 147 16.12 9.74 0.81
C PHE A 147 16.49 8.79 -0.32
N ARG A 148 15.86 7.62 -0.33
CA ARG A 148 16.05 6.61 -1.38
C ARG A 148 15.01 6.75 -2.46
N LEU A 149 15.42 6.67 -3.72
CA LEU A 149 14.55 6.65 -4.87
C LEU A 149 13.72 5.37 -4.90
N GLU A 150 12.42 5.58 -5.07
CA GLU A 150 11.43 4.55 -5.25
C GLU A 150 10.68 4.85 -6.53
N GLU A 151 10.67 3.90 -7.46
CA GLU A 151 10.09 4.06 -8.79
C GLU A 151 8.89 3.13 -8.97
N THR A 152 7.99 3.53 -9.86
CA THR A 152 6.89 2.66 -10.28
C THR A 152 6.66 2.75 -11.79
N ARG A 153 6.32 1.61 -12.40
CA ARG A 153 6.10 1.47 -13.84
C ARG A 153 4.72 1.94 -14.31
N ARG A 154 3.89 2.48 -13.42
CA ARG A 154 2.49 2.77 -13.75
C ARG A 154 2.42 3.70 -14.95
N GLY A 155 1.94 3.16 -16.08
CA GLY A 155 1.76 3.90 -17.32
C GLY A 155 0.77 5.05 -17.10
N ALA A 156 1.27 6.26 -16.99
CA ALA A 156 0.44 7.44 -16.91
C ALA A 156 -0.32 7.60 -18.23
N ARG A 157 -1.62 7.31 -18.23
CA ARG A 157 -2.51 8.00 -19.18
C ARG A 157 -2.43 9.48 -18.82
N ILE A 158 -1.76 10.24 -19.68
CA ILE A 158 -1.72 11.71 -19.85
C ILE A 158 -2.22 12.50 -18.61
N PHE A 159 -1.32 13.23 -17.94
CA PHE A 159 -1.52 14.09 -16.75
C PHE A 159 -1.40 13.44 -15.35
N ALA A 160 -0.78 12.26 -15.22
CA ALA A 160 -0.73 11.50 -13.96
C ALA A 160 0.62 11.47 -13.20
N ASP A 161 1.62 12.28 -13.58
CA ASP A 161 3.00 12.12 -13.03
C ASP A 161 3.09 12.30 -11.50
N THR A 162 2.26 13.18 -10.93
CA THR A 162 2.17 13.32 -9.45
C THR A 162 1.55 12.08 -8.82
N GLU A 163 0.55 11.46 -9.44
CA GLU A 163 -0.09 10.24 -8.96
C GLU A 163 0.84 9.03 -9.07
N VAL A 164 1.68 8.99 -10.12
CA VAL A 164 2.72 7.98 -10.29
C VAL A 164 3.77 8.10 -9.18
N ALA A 165 4.32 9.30 -8.96
CA ALA A 165 5.27 9.53 -7.88
C ALA A 165 4.66 9.23 -6.49
N ARG A 166 3.39 9.57 -6.29
CA ARG A 166 2.64 9.25 -5.06
C ARG A 166 2.48 7.74 -4.88
N GLN A 167 2.18 7.00 -5.95
CA GLN A 167 2.08 5.56 -5.90
C GLN A 167 3.41 4.91 -5.48
N ALA A 168 4.55 5.42 -5.96
CA ALA A 168 5.86 4.92 -5.52
C ALA A 168 6.07 5.09 -4.00
N VAL A 169 5.66 6.22 -3.43
CA VAL A 169 5.67 6.45 -1.97
C VAL A 169 4.76 5.44 -1.25
N LEU A 170 3.55 5.22 -1.77
CA LEU A 170 2.61 4.26 -1.18
C LEU A 170 3.11 2.81 -1.26
N ASN A 171 3.80 2.43 -2.33
CA ASN A 171 4.40 1.11 -2.45
C ASN A 171 5.47 0.89 -1.38
N ALA A 172 6.32 1.90 -1.13
CA ALA A 172 7.29 1.85 -0.04
C ALA A 172 6.62 1.66 1.33
N MET A 173 5.53 2.40 1.60
CA MET A 173 4.75 2.22 2.82
C MET A 173 4.16 0.80 2.93
N GLN A 174 3.57 0.28 1.85
CA GLN A 174 2.99 -1.07 1.83
C GLN A 174 4.04 -2.17 2.04
N ARG A 175 5.29 -1.97 1.59
CA ARG A 175 6.39 -2.89 1.89
C ARG A 175 6.69 -2.92 3.40
N LEU A 176 6.74 -1.76 4.06
CA LEU A 176 6.92 -1.69 5.51
C LEU A 176 5.75 -2.37 6.26
N GLU A 177 4.50 -2.11 5.86
CA GLU A 177 3.33 -2.79 6.44
C GLU A 177 3.42 -4.31 6.28
N ARG A 178 3.83 -4.79 5.10
CA ARG A 178 3.99 -6.22 4.82
C ARG A 178 5.02 -6.86 5.73
N GLU A 179 6.13 -6.18 6.02
CA GLU A 179 7.15 -6.66 6.95
C GLU A 179 6.59 -6.78 8.39
N GLU A 180 5.83 -5.78 8.85
CA GLU A 180 5.16 -5.83 10.16
C GLU A 180 4.14 -6.98 10.23
N VAL A 181 3.35 -7.17 9.18
CA VAL A 181 2.43 -8.30 9.06
C VAL A 181 3.18 -9.62 9.19
N ARG A 182 4.26 -9.83 8.42
CA ARG A 182 5.06 -11.06 8.48
C ARG A 182 5.58 -11.35 9.89
N ARG A 183 6.18 -10.36 10.54
CA ARG A 183 6.67 -10.48 11.93
C ARG A 183 5.58 -10.93 12.91
N LEU A 184 4.34 -10.47 12.72
CA LEU A 184 3.21 -10.85 13.57
C LEU A 184 2.65 -12.24 13.25
N LEU A 185 2.62 -12.62 11.96
CA LEU A 185 2.22 -13.96 11.52
C LEU A 185 3.18 -15.04 12.04
N ASP A 186 4.48 -14.78 12.02
CA ASP A 186 5.50 -15.69 12.57
C ASP A 186 5.29 -15.93 14.07
N ARG A 187 4.75 -14.92 14.77
CA ARG A 187 4.40 -14.98 16.20
C ARG A 187 3.00 -15.57 16.46
N ARG A 188 2.29 -16.03 15.42
CA ARG A 188 0.93 -16.59 15.48
C ARG A 188 -0.09 -15.67 16.15
N VAL A 189 0.04 -14.36 15.93
CA VAL A 189 -0.89 -13.36 16.46
C VAL A 189 -1.95 -13.03 15.42
N PRO A 190 -3.25 -12.96 15.75
CA PRO A 190 -4.26 -12.50 14.80
C PRO A 190 -3.95 -11.11 14.25
N VAL A 191 -3.91 -10.95 12.93
CA VAL A 191 -3.54 -9.71 12.24
C VAL A 191 -4.67 -9.22 11.35
N VAL A 192 -5.05 -7.96 11.56
CA VAL A 192 -5.86 -7.16 10.64
C VAL A 192 -4.96 -6.07 10.06
N LYS A 193 -4.84 -5.98 8.75
CA LYS A 193 -4.11 -4.89 8.07
C LYS A 193 -5.10 -3.85 7.59
N ASP A 194 -4.82 -2.56 7.78
CA ASP A 194 -5.59 -1.52 7.11
C ASP A 194 -5.40 -1.59 5.59
N GLY A 195 -6.48 -1.40 4.83
CA GLY A 195 -6.47 -1.52 3.39
C GLY A 195 -6.35 -2.95 2.87
N THR A 196 -5.88 -3.08 1.64
CA THR A 196 -5.83 -4.35 0.90
C THR A 196 -4.53 -5.10 1.19
N ILE A 197 -4.55 -6.44 1.12
CA ILE A 197 -3.32 -7.24 1.22
C ILE A 197 -2.50 -7.07 -0.07
N HIS A 198 -1.21 -6.78 0.10
CA HIS A 198 -0.28 -6.56 -1.00
C HIS A 198 -0.26 -7.74 -1.95
N LEU A 199 -0.38 -7.48 -3.25
CA LEU A 199 -0.51 -8.53 -4.27
C LEU A 199 0.82 -9.16 -4.68
N ILE A 200 1.91 -8.38 -4.63
CA ILE A 200 3.25 -8.89 -4.92
C ILE A 200 3.80 -9.52 -3.65
N ASP A 201 4.15 -10.81 -3.73
CA ASP A 201 4.67 -11.58 -2.61
C ASP A 201 3.71 -11.49 -1.38
N PRO A 202 2.43 -11.90 -1.55
CA PRO A 202 1.41 -11.75 -0.53
C PRO A 202 1.73 -12.65 0.66
N PRO A 203 1.58 -12.17 1.91
CA PRO A 203 1.66 -13.06 3.07
C PRO A 203 0.57 -14.14 2.98
N THR A 204 0.96 -15.39 3.21
CA THR A 204 0.02 -16.52 3.20
C THR A 204 -1.00 -16.38 4.32
N PHE A 205 -2.28 -16.60 4.00
CA PHE A 205 -3.33 -16.66 5.00
C PHE A 205 -3.17 -17.90 5.90
N ILE A 206 -3.19 -17.68 7.20
CA ILE A 206 -3.12 -18.71 8.25
C ILE A 206 -4.48 -18.72 8.98
N PRO A 207 -5.22 -19.85 8.99
CA PRO A 207 -6.49 -19.95 9.70
C PRO A 207 -6.37 -19.53 11.18
N GLY A 208 -7.28 -18.65 11.62
CA GLY A 208 -7.29 -18.10 12.98
C GLY A 208 -6.26 -17.00 13.26
N VAL A 209 -5.38 -16.69 12.30
CA VAL A 209 -4.29 -15.70 12.46
C VAL A 209 -4.35 -14.60 11.38
N GLY A 210 -4.77 -14.90 10.15
CA GLY A 210 -4.83 -13.92 9.06
C GLY A 210 -3.59 -13.99 8.14
N PRO A 211 -3.21 -12.89 7.46
CA PRO A 211 -3.70 -11.53 7.68
C PRO A 211 -5.02 -11.29 6.96
N CYS A 212 -5.88 -10.48 7.56
CA CYS A 212 -7.11 -10.01 6.95
C CYS A 212 -6.98 -8.52 6.60
N GLY A 213 -7.19 -8.15 5.34
CA GLY A 213 -7.26 -6.74 4.93
C GLY A 213 -8.60 -6.13 5.33
N LEU A 214 -8.58 -4.93 5.94
CA LEU A 214 -9.76 -4.15 6.30
C LEU A 214 -9.87 -2.93 5.37
N VAL A 215 -10.70 -3.05 4.34
CA VAL A 215 -10.91 -1.99 3.36
C VAL A 215 -12.10 -1.12 3.76
N LYS A 216 -11.84 0.14 4.10
CA LYS A 216 -12.86 1.11 4.55
C LYS A 216 -13.38 2.01 3.41
N GLY A 217 -12.51 2.36 2.46
CA GLY A 217 -12.84 3.20 1.30
C GLY A 217 -13.17 2.36 0.06
N VAL A 218 -14.32 1.68 0.07
CA VAL A 218 -14.73 0.87 -1.09
C VAL A 218 -15.27 1.77 -2.19
N GLU A 219 -14.45 2.02 -3.23
CA GLU A 219 -14.85 2.82 -4.41
C GLU A 219 -15.86 2.06 -5.30
N GLU A 220 -15.76 0.73 -5.33
CA GLU A 220 -16.63 -0.12 -6.13
C GLU A 220 -17.12 -1.33 -5.32
N LEU A 221 -18.43 -1.44 -5.16
CA LEU A 221 -19.06 -2.62 -4.58
C LEU A 221 -19.13 -3.72 -5.63
N ARG A 222 -18.34 -4.76 -5.45
CA ARG A 222 -18.48 -6.02 -6.16
C ARG A 222 -19.55 -6.81 -5.45
N LEU A 223 -20.81 -6.53 -5.77
CA LEU A 223 -22.01 -7.22 -5.30
C LEU A 223 -23.02 -7.26 -6.45
N PRO A 224 -23.76 -8.37 -6.65
CA PRO A 224 -24.89 -8.38 -7.56
C PRO A 224 -25.89 -7.30 -7.13
N GLN A 225 -26.63 -6.77 -8.09
CA GLN A 225 -27.53 -5.64 -7.82
C GLN A 225 -28.57 -6.01 -6.75
N GLU A 226 -29.03 -7.26 -6.74
CA GLU A 226 -29.94 -7.80 -5.72
C GLU A 226 -29.36 -7.79 -4.29
N TRP A 227 -28.04 -7.78 -4.11
CA TRP A 227 -27.39 -7.80 -2.79
C TRP A 227 -26.96 -6.42 -2.31
N LEU A 228 -26.91 -5.42 -3.21
CA LEU A 228 -26.62 -4.03 -2.83
C LEU A 228 -27.65 -3.51 -1.82
N GLU A 229 -28.92 -3.80 -2.02
CA GLU A 229 -29.98 -3.42 -1.07
C GLU A 229 -29.81 -4.14 0.28
N SER A 230 -29.41 -5.42 0.26
CA SER A 230 -29.15 -6.20 1.47
C SER A 230 -27.95 -5.68 2.26
N LEU A 231 -26.91 -5.17 1.59
CA LEU A 231 -25.77 -4.54 2.26
C LEU A 231 -26.18 -3.30 3.07
N LEU A 232 -27.02 -2.43 2.49
CA LEU A 232 -27.49 -1.21 3.17
C LEU A 232 -28.36 -1.53 4.40
N ARG A 233 -29.04 -2.69 4.38
CA ARG A 233 -29.91 -3.18 5.46
C ARG A 233 -29.20 -4.14 6.41
N LEU A 234 -27.92 -4.46 6.17
CA LEU A 234 -27.16 -5.40 6.97
C LEU A 234 -27.17 -4.96 8.45
N PRO A 235 -27.48 -5.82 9.42
CA PRO A 235 -27.37 -5.46 10.84
C PRO A 235 -25.91 -5.27 11.27
N ARG A 236 -25.69 -4.53 12.37
CA ARG A 236 -24.35 -4.38 12.97
C ARG A 236 -23.79 -5.74 13.39
N GLY A 237 -22.52 -5.99 13.09
CA GLY A 237 -21.81 -7.22 13.36
C GLY A 237 -22.12 -8.35 12.36
N ARG A 238 -22.90 -8.09 11.31
CA ARG A 238 -23.20 -9.06 10.25
C ARG A 238 -22.33 -8.80 9.03
N ARG A 239 -22.24 -9.81 8.16
CA ARG A 239 -21.49 -9.78 6.90
C ARG A 239 -22.33 -10.32 5.74
N THR A 240 -21.98 -9.93 4.52
CA THR A 240 -22.50 -10.56 3.30
C THR A 240 -21.90 -11.97 3.12
N PRO A 241 -22.44 -12.80 2.21
CA PRO A 241 -21.71 -13.97 1.71
C PRO A 241 -20.33 -13.57 1.18
N ALA A 242 -19.44 -14.56 1.07
CA ALA A 242 -18.10 -14.28 0.60
C ALA A 242 -18.06 -14.27 -0.93
N VAL A 243 -17.29 -13.33 -1.45
CA VAL A 243 -16.92 -13.27 -2.86
C VAL A 243 -15.56 -13.92 -2.98
N VAL A 244 -15.44 -14.84 -3.93
CA VAL A 244 -14.20 -15.50 -4.27
C VAL A 244 -13.85 -15.10 -5.69
N GLY A 245 -12.60 -14.76 -5.94
CA GLY A 245 -12.16 -14.59 -7.32
C GLY A 245 -10.65 -14.71 -7.48
N PHE A 246 -10.30 -15.00 -8.72
CA PHE A 246 -8.91 -15.24 -9.13
C PHE A 246 -8.35 -13.97 -9.76
N LEU A 247 -7.19 -13.56 -9.27
CA LEU A 247 -6.41 -12.50 -9.88
C LEU A 247 -5.33 -13.09 -10.79
N ARG A 248 -5.33 -12.73 -12.07
CA ARG A 248 -4.18 -13.04 -12.94
C ARG A 248 -3.12 -11.97 -12.72
N GLN A 249 -2.01 -12.37 -12.11
CA GLN A 249 -0.76 -11.62 -12.17
C GLN A 249 0.33 -12.56 -12.64
N ASP A 250 1.18 -12.08 -13.54
CA ASP A 250 2.31 -12.75 -14.20
C ASP A 250 2.93 -13.93 -13.40
N ARG A 251 2.26 -15.10 -13.46
CA ARG A 251 2.65 -16.42 -12.93
C ARG A 251 2.32 -16.78 -11.47
N THR A 252 1.45 -16.04 -10.78
CA THR A 252 0.89 -16.49 -9.48
C THR A 252 -0.62 -16.34 -9.44
N ASP A 253 -1.32 -17.47 -9.39
CA ASP A 253 -2.77 -17.51 -9.17
C ASP A 253 -3.05 -17.11 -7.72
N VAL A 254 -3.49 -15.87 -7.51
CA VAL A 254 -3.87 -15.39 -6.18
C VAL A 254 -5.38 -15.50 -6.04
N LEU A 255 -5.81 -16.38 -5.14
CA LEU A 255 -7.20 -16.46 -4.71
C LEU A 255 -7.50 -15.35 -3.71
N ARG A 256 -8.48 -14.51 -4.01
CA ARG A 256 -9.01 -13.55 -3.06
C ARG A 256 -10.37 -13.97 -2.55
N VAL A 257 -10.55 -13.81 -1.25
CA VAL A 257 -11.80 -14.07 -0.55
C VAL A 257 -12.11 -12.86 0.32
N PHE A 258 -13.29 -12.25 0.13
CA PHE A 258 -13.70 -11.10 0.93
C PHE A 258 -15.21 -11.12 1.20
N SER A 259 -15.62 -10.37 2.23
CA SER A 259 -17.02 -10.11 2.56
C SER A 259 -17.15 -8.65 2.99
N TYR A 260 -18.33 -8.07 2.77
CA TYR A 260 -18.66 -6.77 3.34
C TYR A 260 -19.23 -6.94 4.73
N ILE A 261 -18.88 -6.04 5.65
CA ILE A 261 -19.31 -6.05 7.06
C ILE A 261 -19.92 -4.70 7.44
N ARG A 262 -20.83 -4.69 8.42
CA ARG A 262 -21.36 -3.46 9.05
C ARG A 262 -21.17 -3.45 10.55
#